data_AF-A0A495NL16-F1
#
_entry.id   AF-A0A495NL16-F1
#
_cell.length_a   1.000
_cell.length_b   1.000
_cell.length_c   1.000
_cell.angle_alpha   90.00
_cell.angle_beta   90.00
_cell.angle_gamma   90.00
#
_symmetry.space_group_name_H-M   'P 1'
#
loop_
_entity.id
_entity.type
_entity.pdbx_description
1 polymer ?
#
loop_
_entity_poly.entity_id
_entity_poly.type
_entity_poly.pdbx_seq_one_letter_code
_entity_poly.pdbx_strand_id
1 'polypeptide(L)' 'MKLNLFVAWSAYALALASILMIALTIVAAGYGFSGWALVAALGAVVALGAAFGMMAGTVRRDHRRHYDTPHLF' A
#
# COMPACT_ATOMS: atom_id res chain seq x y z
N MET A 1 -13.61 15.05 4.63
CA MET A 1 -12.68 14.64 5.71
C MET A 1 -12.68 13.13 5.96
N LYS A 2 -13.83 12.44 6.13
CA LYS A 2 -13.86 10.97 6.37
C LYS A 2 -13.15 10.12 5.29
N LEU A 3 -13.24 10.52 4.02
CA LEU A 3 -12.60 9.80 2.91
C LEU A 3 -11.06 9.85 2.98
N ASN A 4 -10.48 11.02 3.28
CA ASN A 4 -9.03 11.17 3.38
C ASN A 4 -8.48 10.35 4.56
N LEU A 5 -9.18 10.37 5.71
CA LEU A 5 -8.84 9.54 6.87
C LEU A 5 -8.91 8.05 6.53
N PHE A 6 -9.97 7.61 5.84
CA PHE A 6 -10.10 6.22 5.39
C PHE A 6 -8.96 5.81 4.45
N VAL A 7 -8.59 6.67 3.50
CA VAL A 7 -7.47 6.40 2.59
C VAL A 7 -6.15 6.33 3.36
N ALA A 8 -5.91 7.24 4.31
CA ALA A 8 -4.70 7.24 5.12
C ALA A 8 -4.55 5.91 5.89
N TRP A 9 -5.58 5.48 6.61
CA TRP A 9 -5.57 4.20 7.33
C TRP A 9 -5.46 2.98 6.42
N SER A 10 -6.16 2.98 5.28
CA SER A 10 -6.11 1.87 4.32
C SER A 10 -4.74 1.76 3.66
N ALA A 11 -4.15 2.89 3.24
CA ALA A 11 -2.81 2.93 2.67
C ALA A 11 -1.74 2.53 3.69
N TYR A 12 -1.89 2.95 4.96
CA TYR A 12 -1.00 2.53 6.04
C TYR A 12 -1.07 1.01 6.30
N ALA A 13 -2.27 0.44 6.37
CA ALA A 13 -2.46 -0.99 6.54
C ALA A 13 -1.88 -1.78 5.35
N LEU A 14 -2.10 -1.31 4.12
CA LEU A 14 -1.52 -1.91 2.91
C LEU A 14 0.01 -1.83 2.90
N ALA A 15 0.59 -0.71 3.35
CA ALA A 15 2.04 -0.57 3.46
C ALA A 15 2.61 -1.57 4.48
N LEU A 16 2.01 -1.72 5.66
CA LEU A 16 2.42 -2.74 6.64
C LEU A 16 2.29 -4.16 6.09
N ALA A 17 1.16 -4.46 5.42
CA ALA A 17 0.95 -5.76 4.78
C ALA A 17 2.02 -6.04 3.73
N SER A 18 2.44 -5.03 2.97
CA SER A 18 3.50 -5.20 1.97
C SER A 18 4.86 -5.55 2.60
N ILE A 19 5.21 -4.92 3.73
CA ILE A 19 6.42 -5.24 4.49
C ILE A 19 6.40 -6.70 4.97
N LEU A 20 5.26 -7.15 5.51
CA LEU A 20 5.07 -8.54 5.93
C LEU A 20 5.22 -9.52 4.77
N MET A 21 4.62 -9.19 3.61
CA MET A 21 4.71 -10.01 2.40
C MET A 21 6.15 -10.10 1.85
N ILE A 22 6.93 -9.02 1.95
CA ILE A 22 8.36 -9.02 1.59
C ILE A 22 9.13 -9.97 2.52
N ALA A 23 8.90 -9.90 3.84
CA ALA A 23 9.53 -10.81 4.79
C ALA A 23 9.17 -12.28 4.49
N LEU A 24 7.89 -12.56 4.23
CA LEU A 24 7.39 -13.88 3.83
C LEU A 24 8.02 -14.39 2.52
N THR A 25 8.24 -13.50 1.55
CA THR A 25 8.92 -13.83 0.30
C THR A 25 10.34 -14.33 0.56
N ILE A 26 11.10 -13.62 1.40
CA ILE A 26 12.47 -13.97 1.75
C ILE A 26 12.51 -15.32 2.47
N VAL A 27 11.60 -15.53 3.43
CA VAL A 27 11.48 -16.79 4.17
C VAL A 27 11.13 -17.93 3.23
N ALA A 28 10.08 -17.80 2.41
CA ALA A 28 9.66 -18.84 1.48
C ALA A 28 10.76 -19.18 0.45
N ALA A 29 11.49 -18.18 -0.04
CA ALA A 29 12.63 -18.39 -0.93
C ALA A 29 13.77 -19.15 -0.23
N GLY A 30 14.09 -18.79 1.01
CA GLY A 30 15.13 -19.45 1.81
C GLY A 30 14.84 -20.92 2.13
N TYR A 31 13.57 -21.27 2.32
CA TYR A 31 13.13 -22.66 2.56
C TYR A 31 12.84 -23.46 1.28
N GLY A 32 13.05 -22.89 0.09
CA GLY A 32 12.85 -23.58 -1.18
C GLY A 32 11.39 -23.63 -1.68
N PHE A 33 10.47 -22.92 -1.04
CA PHE A 33 9.06 -22.81 -1.46
C PHE A 33 8.89 -21.76 -2.57
N SER A 34 9.49 -22.00 -3.74
CA SER A 34 9.54 -21.04 -4.85
C SER A 34 8.17 -20.52 -5.30
N GLY A 35 7.15 -21.38 -5.38
CA GLY A 35 5.79 -20.97 -5.73
C GLY A 35 5.18 -19.99 -4.73
N TRP A 36 5.31 -20.27 -3.43
CA TRP A 36 4.79 -19.40 -2.37
C TRP A 36 5.58 -18.10 -2.25
N ALA A 37 6.89 -18.13 -2.50
CA ALA A 37 7.72 -16.93 -2.57
C ALA A 37 7.23 -15.98 -3.66
N LEU A 38 6.89 -16.51 -4.84
CA LEU A 38 6.38 -15.72 -5.95
C LEU A 38 5.00 -15.11 -5.64
N VAL A 39 4.11 -15.87 -5.01
CA VAL A 39 2.79 -15.37 -4.56
C VAL A 39 2.94 -14.26 -3.53
N ALA A 40 3.82 -14.43 -2.54
CA ALA A 40 4.09 -13.40 -1.52
C ALA A 40 4.70 -12.14 -2.15
N ALA A 41 5.62 -12.29 -3.11
CA ALA A 41 6.23 -11.17 -3.82
C ALA A 41 5.20 -10.36 -4.61
N LEU A 42 4.32 -11.05 -5.35
CA LEU A 42 3.22 -10.40 -6.07
C LEU A 42 2.26 -9.71 -5.12
N GLY A 43 1.92 -10.35 -3.99
CA GLY A 43 1.10 -9.75 -2.94
C GLY A 43 1.70 -8.46 -2.38
N ALA A 44 3.02 -8.43 -2.14
CA ALA A 44 3.74 -7.24 -1.72
C ALA A 44 3.63 -6.11 -2.76
N VAL A 45 3.90 -6.41 -4.03
CA VAL A 45 3.85 -5.41 -5.12
C VAL A 45 2.45 -4.83 -5.27
N VAL A 46 1.42 -5.67 -5.23
CA VAL A 46 0.02 -5.21 -5.35
C VAL A 46 -0.38 -4.35 -4.15
N ALA A 47 -0.06 -4.78 -2.93
CA ALA A 47 -0.38 -4.01 -1.72
C ALA A 47 0.31 -2.64 -1.72
N LEU A 48 1.58 -2.61 -2.07
CA LEU A 48 2.41 -1.41 -2.09
C LEU A 48 1.99 -0.46 -3.23
N GLY A 49 1.68 -1.00 -4.41
CA GLY A 49 1.12 -0.25 -5.53
C GLY A 49 -0.26 0.34 -5.22
N ALA A 50 -1.12 -0.42 -4.55
CA ALA A 50 -2.43 0.07 -4.10
C ALA A 50 -2.31 1.18 -3.07
N ALA A 51 -1.41 1.05 -2.08
CA ALA A 51 -1.16 2.08 -1.08
C ALA A 51 -0.73 3.40 -1.72
N PHE A 52 0.26 3.34 -2.63
CA PHE A 52 0.70 4.54 -3.36
C PHE A 52 -0.36 5.09 -4.29
N GLY A 53 -1.09 4.24 -5.00
CA GLY A 53 -2.17 4.66 -5.90
C GLY A 53 -3.28 5.40 -5.18
N MET A 54 -3.69 4.91 -4.00
CA MET A 54 -4.69 5.58 -3.17
C MET A 54 -4.19 6.95 -2.69
N MET A 55 -2.95 7.04 -2.21
CA MET A 55 -2.37 8.28 -1.71
C MET A 55 -2.12 9.32 -2.82
N ALA A 56 -1.57 8.90 -3.96
CA ALA A 56 -1.40 9.76 -5.11
C ALA A 56 -2.75 10.23 -5.67
N GLY A 57 -3.76 9.35 -5.62
CA GLY A 57 -5.14 9.66 -6.00
C GLY A 57 -5.78 10.73 -5.12
N THR A 58 -5.59 10.67 -3.80
CA THR A 58 -6.09 11.71 -2.87
C THR A 58 -5.39 13.04 -3.10
N VAL A 59 -4.06 13.05 -3.22
CA VAL A 59 -3.29 14.27 -3.52
C VAL A 59 -3.76 14.90 -4.84
N ARG A 60 -3.91 14.10 -5.90
CA ARG A 60 -4.40 14.58 -7.20
C ARG A 60 -5.84 15.09 -7.13
N ARG A 61 -6.71 14.42 -6.37
CA ARG A 61 -8.10 14.82 -6.17
C ARG A 61 -8.18 16.14 -5.42
N ASP A 62 -7.40 16.30 -4.36
CA ASP A 62 -7.42 17.49 -3.51
C ASP A 62 -6.86 18.70 -4.27
N HIS A 63 -5.78 18.50 -5.04
CA HIS A 63 -5.24 19.53 -5.92
C HIS A 63 -6.26 20.01 -6.97
N ARG A 64 -6.98 19.08 -7.61
CA ARG A 64 -8.04 19.41 -8.60
C ARG A 64 -9.24 20.13 -8.01
N ARG A 65 -9.50 19.94 -6.71
CA ARG A 65 -10.62 20.58 -6.01
C ARG A 65 -10.22 21.88 -5.31
N HIS A 66 -8.96 22.30 -5.45
CA HIS A 66 -8.42 23.52 -4.83
C HIS A 66 -8.72 23.58 -3.33
N TYR A 67 -8.61 22.44 -2.64
CA TYR A 67 -8.60 22.46 -1.18
C TYR A 67 -7.26 23.06 -0.74
N ASP A 68 -7.31 24.17 0.01
CA ASP A 68 -6.15 25.01 0.36
C ASP A 68 -5.08 24.31 1.21
N THR A 69 -5.34 23.10 1.72
CA THR A 69 -4.34 22.27 2.40
C THR A 69 -4.62 20.78 2.19
N PRO A 70 -3.62 19.89 2.06
CA PRO A 70 -3.85 18.45 2.18
C PRO A 70 -4.18 18.12 3.64
N HIS A 71 -5.46 18.07 3.97
CA HIS A 71 -5.95 17.61 5.27
C HIS A 71 -5.87 16.08 5.29
N LEU A 72 -4.67 15.56 5.61
CA LEU A 72 -4.50 14.13 5.91
C LEU A 72 -4.95 13.79 7.33
N PHE A 73 -5.23 14.79 8.16
CA PHE A 73 -5.77 14.68 9.52
C PHE A 73 -6.74 15.83 9.81
#